data_AF-C4Z1G2-F1
#
_entry.id   AF-C4Z1G2-F1
#
_cell.length_a   1.000
_cell.length_b   1.000
_cell.length_c   1.000
_cell.angle_alpha   90.00
_cell.angle_beta   90.00
_cell.angle_gamma   90.00
#
_symmetry.space_group_name_H-M   'P 1'
#
loop_
_entity.id
_entity.type
_entity.pdbx_description
1 polymer ?
#
loop_
_entity_poly.entity_id
_entity_poly.type
_entity_poly.pdbx_seq_one_letter_code
_entity_poly.pdbx_strand_id
1 'polypeptide(L)'
;MKEYDEATLKKVQQTEMEILRDFIKVCDENNLTWFGDAGSGIGAIRHKGFIPWDDDIDVMLPRKDFDKMMEVIKRDYSDKYSIANVETMKNYPLMTTRIMMKGTTFIEEPLKNIKCDLGIFLDVYPLDNISDDEEELKKQAKAAWFWSKLLILRHVAFPVLPYKGVKAKITHIATAIIHAGLVVFRISHNWIAGKCLKIASRYNDVDTKRMAFLFDTDPYYHIMLKDEIYPLQMYDFEDIKMPLPANEDEKLRNMYGDYMQLPPVEKRKNHYPYKLEFKD
;
A
#
# COMPACT_ATOMS: atom_id res chain seq x y z
N MET A 1 9.12 -3.45 -20.11
CA MET A 1 8.57 -4.07 -18.89
C MET A 1 8.24 -5.50 -19.25
N LYS A 2 8.29 -6.46 -18.32
CA LYS A 2 7.71 -7.78 -18.62
C LYS A 2 6.20 -7.62 -18.56
N GLU A 3 5.48 -8.17 -19.52
CA GLU A 3 4.03 -8.07 -19.59
C GLU A 3 3.42 -9.44 -19.30
N TYR A 4 2.22 -9.42 -18.72
CA TYR A 4 1.42 -10.61 -18.55
C TYR A 4 0.85 -11.06 -19.90
N ASP A 5 0.71 -12.37 -20.09
CA ASP A 5 -0.33 -12.84 -20.99
C ASP A 5 -1.71 -12.61 -20.34
N GLU A 6 -2.73 -12.45 -21.18
CA GLU A 6 -4.09 -12.10 -20.74
C GLU A 6 -4.67 -13.11 -19.75
N ALA A 7 -4.42 -14.41 -19.95
CA ALA A 7 -4.96 -15.45 -19.08
C ALA A 7 -4.33 -15.41 -17.68
N THR A 8 -3.02 -15.19 -17.60
CA THR A 8 -2.31 -15.04 -16.32
C THR A 8 -2.79 -13.79 -15.57
N LEU A 9 -2.88 -12.63 -16.24
CA LEU A 9 -3.34 -11.40 -15.59
C LEU A 9 -4.75 -11.54 -15.04
N LYS A 10 -5.66 -12.08 -15.86
CA LYS A 10 -7.05 -12.32 -15.46
C LYS A 10 -7.14 -13.24 -14.25
N LYS A 11 -6.26 -14.24 -14.13
CA LYS A 11 -6.23 -15.13 -12.96
C LYS A 11 -5.72 -14.42 -11.70
N VAL A 12 -4.78 -13.47 -11.82
CA VAL A 12 -4.37 -12.59 -10.72
C VAL A 12 -5.56 -11.74 -10.26
N GLN A 13 -6.14 -10.97 -11.17
CA GLN A 13 -7.29 -10.10 -10.90
C GLN A 13 -8.48 -10.85 -10.28
N GLN A 14 -8.77 -12.07 -10.76
CA GLN A 14 -9.81 -12.92 -10.17
C GLN A 14 -9.51 -13.33 -8.73
N THR A 15 -8.24 -13.62 -8.41
CA THR A 15 -7.81 -13.96 -7.06
C THR A 15 -7.90 -12.74 -6.14
N GLU A 16 -7.50 -11.56 -6.63
CA GLU A 16 -7.61 -10.30 -5.88
C GLU A 16 -9.06 -9.91 -5.62
N MET A 17 -9.95 -10.11 -6.60
CA MET A 17 -11.39 -9.91 -6.43
C MET A 17 -11.98 -10.89 -5.40
N GLU A 18 -11.44 -12.10 -5.25
CA GLU A 18 -11.84 -12.99 -4.17
C GLU A 18 -11.45 -12.42 -2.79
N ILE A 19 -10.24 -11.89 -2.66
CA ILE A 19 -9.78 -11.21 -1.43
C ILE A 19 -10.65 -9.99 -1.15
N LEU A 20 -10.92 -9.15 -2.17
CA LEU A 20 -11.72 -7.93 -2.03
C LEU A 20 -13.16 -8.25 -1.60
N ARG A 21 -13.81 -9.28 -2.15
CA ARG A 21 -15.19 -9.64 -1.74
C ARG A 21 -15.27 -10.04 -0.27
N ASP A 22 -14.30 -10.83 0.22
CA ASP A 22 -14.25 -11.19 1.64
C ASP A 22 -13.91 -10.00 2.53
N PHE A 23 -13.01 -9.11 2.08
CA PHE A 23 -12.73 -7.84 2.74
C PHE A 23 -13.99 -6.96 2.84
N ILE A 24 -14.75 -6.79 1.77
CA ILE A 24 -15.99 -6.00 1.75
C ILE A 24 -17.00 -6.60 2.72
N LYS A 25 -17.17 -7.92 2.72
CA LYS A 25 -18.05 -8.60 3.67
C LYS A 25 -17.67 -8.30 5.12
N VAL A 26 -16.38 -8.32 5.46
CA VAL A 26 -15.90 -7.94 6.81
C VAL A 26 -16.22 -6.48 7.10
N CYS A 27 -16.03 -5.57 6.15
CA CYS A 27 -16.40 -4.16 6.32
C CYS A 27 -17.89 -3.99 6.60
N ASP A 28 -18.75 -4.61 5.79
CA ASP A 28 -20.21 -4.48 5.90
C ASP A 28 -20.73 -5.07 7.22
N GLU A 29 -20.27 -6.27 7.61
CA GLU A 29 -20.71 -6.94 8.83
C GLU A 29 -20.26 -6.24 10.11
N ASN A 30 -19.18 -5.44 10.04
CA ASN A 30 -18.61 -4.73 11.18
C ASN A 30 -18.80 -3.20 11.11
N ASN A 31 -19.53 -2.68 10.10
CA ASN A 31 -19.73 -1.26 9.84
C ASN A 31 -18.42 -0.46 9.73
N LEU A 32 -17.45 -0.99 8.99
CA LEU A 32 -16.14 -0.36 8.81
C LEU A 32 -16.14 0.56 7.59
N THR A 33 -15.53 1.73 7.74
CA THR A 33 -15.33 2.65 6.62
C THR A 33 -14.09 2.25 5.84
N TRP A 34 -14.23 2.16 4.52
CA TRP A 34 -13.14 1.93 3.60
C TRP A 34 -13.41 2.66 2.29
N PHE A 35 -12.38 2.85 1.47
CA PHE A 35 -12.52 3.34 0.10
C PHE A 35 -11.33 2.92 -0.77
N GLY A 36 -11.55 2.85 -2.08
CA GLY A 36 -10.49 2.62 -3.06
C GLY A 36 -9.56 3.81 -3.18
N ASP A 37 -8.32 3.57 -3.58
CA ASP A 37 -7.31 4.60 -3.79
C ASP A 37 -6.61 4.46 -5.16
N ALA A 38 -5.85 5.49 -5.56
CA ALA A 38 -4.85 5.42 -6.61
C ALA A 38 -5.31 4.72 -7.92
N GLY A 39 -4.63 3.64 -8.33
CA GLY A 39 -4.93 2.90 -9.55
C GLY A 39 -6.33 2.28 -9.55
N SER A 40 -6.77 1.78 -8.39
CA SER A 40 -8.12 1.25 -8.19
C SER A 40 -9.21 2.31 -8.36
N GLY A 41 -8.98 3.52 -7.85
CA GLY A 41 -9.87 4.68 -8.06
C GLY A 41 -9.98 5.08 -9.54
N ILE A 42 -8.85 5.11 -10.27
CA ILE A 42 -8.84 5.32 -11.72
C ILE A 42 -9.63 4.22 -12.42
N GLY A 43 -9.41 2.96 -12.03
CA GLY A 43 -10.12 1.79 -12.56
C GLY A 43 -11.64 1.93 -12.43
N ALA A 44 -12.12 2.19 -11.21
CA ALA A 44 -13.53 2.39 -10.91
C ALA A 44 -14.17 3.52 -11.75
N ILE A 45 -13.52 4.69 -11.80
CA ILE A 45 -14.08 5.85 -12.51
C ILE A 45 -14.04 5.68 -14.04
N ARG A 46 -12.92 5.18 -14.58
CA ARG A 46 -12.66 5.19 -16.02
C ARG A 46 -13.07 3.89 -16.72
N HIS A 47 -12.86 2.75 -16.06
CA HIS A 47 -13.04 1.42 -16.66
C HIS A 47 -14.18 0.61 -16.03
N LYS A 48 -14.72 1.07 -14.89
CA LYS A 48 -15.71 0.34 -14.09
C LYS A 48 -15.19 -0.99 -13.57
N GLY A 49 -13.90 -1.07 -13.27
CA GLY A 49 -13.17 -2.29 -12.94
C GLY A 49 -11.68 -2.04 -12.98
N PHE A 50 -10.87 -3.08 -13.17
CA PHE A 50 -9.42 -2.91 -13.28
C PHE A 50 -9.04 -2.00 -14.45
N ILE A 51 -7.93 -1.27 -14.30
CA ILE A 51 -7.21 -0.82 -15.49
C ILE A 51 -6.73 -2.07 -16.23
N PRO A 52 -6.88 -2.21 -17.56
CA PRO A 52 -6.69 -3.50 -18.25
C PRO A 52 -5.31 -4.15 -18.12
N TRP A 53 -4.32 -3.43 -17.61
CA TRP A 53 -2.96 -3.90 -17.38
C TRP A 53 -2.54 -3.84 -15.89
N ASP A 54 -3.41 -3.38 -14.98
CA ASP A 54 -3.17 -3.42 -13.53
C ASP A 54 -3.30 -4.83 -12.99
N ASP A 55 -2.54 -5.08 -11.94
CA ASP A 55 -2.40 -6.36 -11.26
C ASP A 55 -2.41 -6.23 -9.73
N ASP A 56 -3.01 -5.16 -9.20
CA ASP A 56 -3.23 -4.92 -7.78
C ASP A 56 -4.52 -4.12 -7.50
N ILE A 57 -4.96 -4.17 -6.24
CA ILE A 57 -6.05 -3.36 -5.71
C ILE A 57 -5.57 -2.65 -4.44
N ASP A 58 -5.80 -1.33 -4.38
CA ASP A 58 -5.44 -0.46 -3.26
C ASP A 58 -6.70 0.01 -2.51
N VAL A 59 -6.75 -0.24 -1.20
CA VAL A 59 -7.82 0.27 -0.34
C VAL A 59 -7.27 0.99 0.88
N MET A 60 -8.01 1.99 1.34
CA MET A 60 -7.72 2.78 2.53
C MET A 60 -8.79 2.62 3.58
N LEU A 61 -8.38 2.62 4.85
CA LEU A 61 -9.27 2.64 6.01
C LEU A 61 -8.77 3.61 7.07
N PRO A 62 -9.65 4.38 7.75
CA PRO A 62 -9.29 5.05 8.99
C PRO A 62 -8.69 4.06 10.00
N ARG A 63 -7.69 4.47 10.79
CA ARG A 63 -6.95 3.58 11.70
C ARG A 63 -7.84 2.66 12.53
N LYS A 64 -8.91 3.21 13.14
CA LYS A 64 -9.81 2.42 14.00
C LYS A 64 -10.47 1.27 13.24
N ASP A 65 -10.87 1.52 12.01
CA ASP A 65 -11.50 0.54 11.13
C ASP A 65 -10.48 -0.46 10.59
N PHE A 66 -9.27 0.01 10.26
CA PHE A 66 -8.14 -0.84 9.92
C PHE A 66 -7.80 -1.84 11.03
N ASP A 67 -7.66 -1.36 12.28
CA ASP A 67 -7.31 -2.22 13.41
C ASP A 67 -8.41 -3.28 13.62
N LYS A 68 -9.69 -2.88 13.51
CA LYS A 68 -10.82 -3.80 13.60
C LYS A 68 -10.85 -4.83 12.47
N MET A 69 -10.58 -4.41 11.22
CA MET A 69 -10.45 -5.29 10.06
C MET A 69 -9.35 -6.34 10.30
N MET A 70 -8.18 -5.93 10.79
CA MET A 70 -7.07 -6.85 11.08
C MET A 70 -7.42 -7.86 12.17
N GLU A 71 -8.16 -7.46 13.21
CA GLU A 71 -8.66 -8.40 14.23
C GLU A 71 -9.58 -9.46 13.61
N VAL A 72 -10.55 -9.05 12.79
CA VAL A 72 -11.55 -9.94 12.21
C VAL A 72 -10.92 -10.91 11.21
N ILE A 73 -10.05 -10.44 10.30
CA ILE A 73 -9.35 -11.31 9.36
C ILE A 73 -8.49 -12.35 10.09
N LYS A 74 -7.77 -11.96 11.14
CA LYS A 74 -6.97 -12.89 11.96
C LYS A 74 -7.82 -13.91 12.69
N ARG A 75 -9.03 -13.54 13.11
CA ARG A 75 -9.91 -14.42 13.88
C ARG A 75 -10.67 -15.39 12.98
N ASP A 76 -11.28 -14.87 11.90
CA ASP A 76 -12.33 -15.57 11.15
C ASP A 76 -11.85 -16.09 9.79
N TYR A 77 -10.75 -15.56 9.25
CA TYR A 77 -10.23 -15.88 7.91
C TYR A 77 -8.77 -16.37 7.93
N SER A 78 -8.24 -16.76 9.09
CA SER A 78 -6.84 -17.16 9.22
C SER A 78 -6.47 -18.45 8.50
N ASP A 79 -7.44 -19.28 8.10
CA ASP A 79 -7.25 -20.46 7.27
C ASP A 79 -7.07 -20.09 5.79
N LYS A 80 -7.71 -19.01 5.34
CA LYS A 80 -7.69 -18.53 3.94
C LYS A 80 -6.63 -17.48 3.67
N TYR A 81 -6.38 -16.58 4.62
CA TYR A 81 -5.50 -15.42 4.44
C TYR A 81 -4.31 -15.41 5.39
N SER A 82 -3.19 -14.87 4.92
CA SER A 82 -2.07 -14.41 5.73
C SER A 82 -1.98 -12.89 5.65
N ILE A 83 -1.40 -12.27 6.68
CA ILE A 83 -1.21 -10.82 6.72
C ILE A 83 0.28 -10.53 6.66
N ALA A 84 0.72 -9.72 5.71
CA ALA A 84 2.07 -9.17 5.65
C ALA A 84 2.05 -7.70 6.08
N ASN A 85 2.63 -7.44 7.26
CA ASN A 85 2.98 -6.10 7.71
C ASN A 85 4.16 -6.20 8.70
N VAL A 86 4.59 -5.05 9.23
CA VAL A 86 5.73 -4.98 10.16
C VAL A 86 5.52 -5.70 11.50
N GLU A 87 4.27 -5.99 11.86
CA GLU A 87 3.94 -6.67 13.12
C GLU A 87 3.90 -8.20 12.93
N THR A 88 3.43 -8.67 11.78
CA THR A 88 3.28 -10.10 11.48
C THR A 88 4.51 -10.72 10.81
N MET A 89 5.32 -9.91 10.11
CA MET A 89 6.45 -10.40 9.31
C MET A 89 7.77 -9.69 9.64
N LYS A 90 8.67 -10.41 10.31
CA LYS A 90 9.97 -9.91 10.82
C LYS A 90 10.91 -9.31 9.77
N ASN A 91 10.70 -9.58 8.48
CA ASN A 91 11.54 -9.07 7.39
C ASN A 91 10.78 -8.15 6.43
N TYR A 92 9.52 -7.83 6.70
CA TYR A 92 8.72 -7.01 5.79
C TYR A 92 9.17 -5.54 5.82
N PRO A 93 9.63 -4.96 4.69
CA PRO A 93 10.32 -3.68 4.72
C PRO A 93 9.39 -2.45 4.66
N LEU A 94 8.08 -2.65 4.54
CA LEU A 94 7.11 -1.61 4.23
C LEU A 94 6.14 -1.40 5.39
N MET A 95 5.62 -0.17 5.51
CA MET A 95 4.59 0.18 6.51
C MET A 95 3.16 -0.06 6.02
N THR A 96 3.00 -0.53 4.79
CA THR A 96 1.72 -0.99 4.24
C THR A 96 1.33 -2.34 4.87
N THR A 97 0.10 -2.75 4.64
CA THR A 97 -0.37 -4.09 5.02
C THR A 97 -0.94 -4.79 3.80
N ARG A 98 -0.60 -6.07 3.64
CA ARG A 98 -1.20 -6.93 2.61
C ARG A 98 -2.01 -8.03 3.25
N ILE A 99 -3.26 -8.18 2.81
CA ILE A 99 -4.06 -9.38 3.05
C ILE A 99 -3.80 -10.31 1.87
N MET A 100 -3.19 -11.46 2.12
CA MET A 100 -2.67 -12.34 1.06
C MET A 100 -3.36 -13.69 1.05
N MET A 101 -3.71 -14.16 -0.15
CA MET A 101 -4.28 -15.49 -0.36
C MET A 101 -3.27 -16.59 -0.04
N LYS A 102 -3.58 -17.46 0.92
CA LYS A 102 -2.73 -18.61 1.24
C LYS A 102 -2.68 -19.61 0.10
N GLY A 103 -1.51 -20.24 -0.06
CA GLY A 103 -1.25 -21.21 -1.13
C GLY A 103 -0.98 -20.57 -2.50
N THR A 104 -0.79 -19.25 -2.54
CA THR A 104 -0.31 -18.53 -3.73
C THR A 104 1.05 -17.92 -3.45
N THR A 105 1.82 -17.65 -4.51
CA THR A 105 3.09 -16.91 -4.44
C THR A 105 2.98 -15.68 -5.34
N PHE A 106 3.27 -14.49 -4.82
CA PHE A 106 3.44 -13.27 -5.60
C PHE A 106 4.60 -12.47 -5.00
N ILE A 107 5.76 -12.51 -5.65
CA ILE A 107 6.98 -11.84 -5.18
C ILE A 107 7.42 -10.82 -6.21
N GLU A 108 7.32 -9.55 -5.88
CA GLU A 108 7.80 -8.46 -6.72
C GLU A 108 9.33 -8.43 -6.79
N GLU A 109 9.89 -7.96 -7.91
CA GLU A 109 11.34 -7.85 -8.13
C GLU A 109 12.10 -7.14 -6.98
N PRO A 110 11.60 -6.03 -6.40
CA PRO A 110 12.27 -5.36 -5.28
C PRO A 110 12.31 -6.19 -3.99
N LEU A 111 11.41 -7.17 -3.85
CA LEU A 111 11.26 -8.01 -2.65
C LEU A 111 11.83 -9.42 -2.83
N LYS A 112 12.40 -9.77 -3.99
CA LYS A 112 12.86 -11.13 -4.31
C LYS A 112 13.84 -11.78 -3.33
N ASN A 113 14.60 -10.97 -2.59
CA ASN A 113 15.59 -11.44 -1.61
C ASN A 113 15.10 -11.31 -0.15
N ILE A 114 13.88 -10.81 0.04
CA ILE A 114 13.28 -10.67 1.37
C ILE A 114 12.69 -12.01 1.78
N LYS A 115 13.04 -12.46 2.98
CA LYS A 115 12.51 -13.70 3.56
C LYS A 115 11.13 -13.45 4.18
N CYS A 116 10.16 -13.22 3.31
CA CYS A 116 8.73 -13.13 3.61
C CYS A 116 7.97 -14.12 2.71
N ASP A 117 6.95 -14.75 3.26
CA ASP A 117 6.06 -15.63 2.51
C ASP A 117 4.97 -14.76 1.86
N LEU A 118 5.21 -14.32 0.63
CA LEU A 118 4.35 -13.35 -0.08
C LEU A 118 3.48 -14.07 -1.11
N GLY A 119 2.17 -13.83 -1.05
CA GLY A 119 1.16 -14.37 -1.96
C GLY A 119 0.41 -13.26 -2.70
N ILE A 120 -0.50 -13.62 -3.60
CA ILE A 120 -1.41 -12.66 -4.27
C ILE A 120 -2.21 -11.93 -3.19
N PHE A 121 -2.38 -10.62 -3.33
CA PHE A 121 -2.72 -9.75 -2.21
C PHE A 121 -3.74 -8.66 -2.54
N LEU A 122 -4.33 -8.13 -1.47
CA LEU A 122 -5.00 -6.82 -1.44
C LEU A 122 -4.10 -5.87 -0.64
N ASP A 123 -3.72 -4.72 -1.23
CA ASP A 123 -2.93 -3.71 -0.54
C ASP A 123 -3.85 -2.80 0.30
N VAL A 124 -3.56 -2.72 1.60
CA VAL A 124 -4.38 -2.06 2.61
C VAL A 124 -3.57 -0.98 3.32
N TYR A 125 -4.03 0.26 3.22
CA TYR A 125 -3.38 1.44 3.75
C TYR A 125 -4.16 2.00 4.96
N PRO A 126 -3.58 1.97 6.17
CA PRO A 126 -4.18 2.64 7.31
C PRO A 126 -3.99 4.15 7.23
N LEU A 127 -5.07 4.90 7.42
CA LEU A 127 -5.06 6.35 7.55
C LEU A 127 -5.06 6.74 9.02
N ASP A 128 -3.94 7.30 9.47
CA ASP A 128 -3.76 7.82 10.82
C ASP A 128 -4.15 9.30 10.88
N ASN A 129 -4.69 9.73 12.01
CA ASN A 129 -4.86 11.16 12.27
C ASN A 129 -3.47 11.83 12.32
N ILE A 130 -3.36 13.01 11.73
CA ILE A 130 -2.13 13.80 11.66
C ILE A 130 -2.39 15.24 12.11
N SER A 131 -1.34 15.95 12.52
CA SER A 131 -1.50 17.30 13.08
C SER A 131 -2.16 18.28 12.09
N ASP A 132 -3.08 19.10 12.60
CA ASP A 132 -3.61 20.27 11.90
C ASP A 132 -2.65 21.47 11.98
N ASP A 133 -1.64 21.42 12.86
CA ASP A 133 -0.54 22.38 12.89
C ASP A 133 0.50 22.03 11.82
N GLU A 134 0.84 23.01 10.98
CA GLU A 134 1.74 22.83 9.84
C GLU A 134 3.16 22.45 10.25
N GLU A 135 3.68 22.98 11.35
CA GLU A 135 5.04 22.67 11.79
C GLU A 135 5.12 21.27 12.38
N GLU A 136 4.15 20.88 13.20
CA GLU A 136 4.06 19.55 13.77
C GLU A 136 3.79 18.48 12.71
N LEU A 137 2.95 18.77 11.72
CA LEU A 137 2.75 17.91 10.55
C LEU A 137 4.09 17.68 9.82
N LYS A 138 4.83 18.76 9.50
CA LYS A 138 6.13 18.65 8.83
C LYS A 138 7.13 17.83 9.64
N LYS A 139 7.15 17.97 10.97
CA LYS A 139 8.00 17.16 11.87
C LYS A 139 7.59 15.68 11.84
N GLN A 140 6.28 15.40 11.89
CA GLN A 140 5.75 14.04 11.83
C GLN A 140 6.07 13.37 10.48
N ALA A 141 5.79 14.05 9.36
CA ALA A 141 6.03 13.56 7.99
C ALA A 141 7.52 13.29 7.72
N LYS A 142 8.42 14.22 8.10
CA LYS A 142 9.87 14.01 7.96
C LYS A 142 10.37 12.82 8.78
N ALA A 143 9.84 12.66 10.00
CA ALA A 143 10.19 11.52 10.83
C ALA A 143 9.66 10.20 10.22
N ALA A 144 8.41 10.18 9.76
CA ALA A 144 7.79 9.03 9.12
C ALA A 144 8.61 8.58 7.91
N TRP A 145 8.94 9.52 7.02
CA TRP A 145 9.78 9.26 5.86
C TRP A 145 11.16 8.72 6.24
N PHE A 146 11.85 9.36 7.18
CA PHE A 146 13.20 8.94 7.60
C PHE A 146 13.20 7.51 8.15
N TRP A 147 12.28 7.21 9.07
CA TRP A 147 12.21 5.90 9.71
C TRP A 147 11.72 4.81 8.75
N SER A 148 10.82 5.10 7.80
CA SER A 148 10.45 4.13 6.77
C SER A 148 11.59 3.85 5.80
N LYS A 149 12.38 4.86 5.41
CA LYS A 149 13.57 4.60 4.57
C LYS A 149 14.61 3.79 5.33
N LEU A 150 14.82 4.02 6.63
CA LEU A 150 15.66 3.15 7.45
C LEU A 150 15.12 1.72 7.55
N LEU A 151 13.80 1.54 7.65
CA LEU A 151 13.17 0.22 7.66
C LEU A 151 13.41 -0.53 6.35
N ILE A 152 13.24 0.14 5.21
CA ILE A 152 13.56 -0.42 3.89
C ILE A 152 15.04 -0.80 3.83
N LEU A 153 15.94 0.13 4.18
CA LEU A 153 17.38 -0.09 4.13
C LEU A 153 17.87 -1.15 5.11
N ARG A 154 17.10 -1.46 6.17
CA ARG A 154 17.40 -2.60 7.04
C ARG A 154 17.34 -3.92 6.27
N HIS A 155 16.53 -4.03 5.22
CA HIS A 155 16.30 -5.29 4.49
C HIS A 155 16.74 -5.24 3.03
N VAL A 156 16.83 -4.06 2.43
CA VAL A 156 17.14 -3.85 1.00
C VAL A 156 18.36 -2.93 0.86
N ALA A 157 19.49 -3.48 0.44
CA ALA A 157 20.72 -2.71 0.23
C ALA A 157 20.64 -1.77 -0.99
N PHE A 158 19.90 -2.19 -2.03
CA PHE A 158 19.81 -1.51 -3.32
C PHE A 158 18.34 -1.23 -3.67
N PRO A 159 17.72 -0.21 -3.06
CA PRO A 159 16.32 0.12 -3.34
C PRO A 159 16.15 0.60 -4.78
N VAL A 160 14.93 0.47 -5.31
CA VAL A 160 14.54 1.04 -6.61
C VAL A 160 14.65 2.56 -6.54
N LEU A 161 15.25 3.17 -7.57
CA LEU A 161 15.43 4.62 -7.66
C LEU A 161 14.70 5.16 -8.90
N PRO A 162 14.05 6.33 -8.81
CA PRO A 162 13.35 6.93 -9.95
C PRO A 162 14.30 7.58 -10.97
N TYR A 163 15.62 7.52 -10.75
CA TYR A 163 16.65 8.11 -11.60
C TYR A 163 17.78 7.11 -11.87
N LYS A 164 18.53 7.33 -12.97
CA LYS A 164 19.62 6.46 -13.43
C LYS A 164 20.97 7.20 -13.47
N GLY A 165 22.03 6.51 -13.87
CA GLY A 165 23.36 7.08 -14.10
C GLY A 165 24.23 7.16 -12.84
N VAL A 166 25.23 8.06 -12.85
CA VAL A 166 26.23 8.19 -11.78
C VAL A 166 25.58 8.50 -10.42
N LYS A 167 24.56 9.37 -10.41
CA LYS A 167 23.81 9.69 -9.20
C LYS A 167 23.19 8.45 -8.57
N ALA A 168 22.59 7.57 -9.36
CA ALA A 168 22.03 6.30 -8.86
C ALA A 168 23.10 5.39 -8.25
N LYS A 169 24.27 5.28 -8.89
CA LYS A 169 25.40 4.49 -8.35
C LYS A 169 25.87 5.02 -7.00
N ILE A 170 25.99 6.35 -6.85
CA ILE A 170 26.39 6.98 -5.58
C ILE A 170 25.33 6.70 -4.50
N THR A 171 24.04 6.86 -4.82
CA THR A 171 22.96 6.55 -3.88
C THR A 171 23.02 5.09 -3.46
N HIS A 172 23.21 4.15 -4.39
CA HIS A 172 23.33 2.72 -4.08
C HIS A 172 24.55 2.37 -3.23
N ILE A 173 25.68 3.04 -3.40
CA ILE A 173 26.84 2.88 -2.50
C ILE A 173 26.46 3.35 -1.09
N ALA A 174 25.84 4.53 -0.97
CA ALA A 174 25.43 5.05 0.33
C ALA A 174 24.40 4.15 1.03
N THR A 175 23.37 3.67 0.31
CA THR A 175 22.36 2.77 0.87
C THR A 175 22.93 1.42 1.26
N ALA A 176 23.88 0.88 0.49
CA ALA A 176 24.57 -0.37 0.84
C ALA A 176 25.42 -0.23 2.10
N ILE A 177 26.11 0.90 2.30
CA ILE A 177 26.86 1.18 3.54
C ILE A 177 25.92 1.28 4.74
N ILE A 178 24.79 2.00 4.60
CA ILE A 178 23.79 2.11 5.67
C ILE A 178 23.22 0.73 6.00
N HIS A 179 22.81 -0.03 4.99
CA HIS A 179 22.32 -1.40 5.15
C HIS A 179 23.34 -2.28 5.90
N ALA A 180 24.60 -2.28 5.46
CA ALA A 180 25.67 -3.03 6.09
C ALA A 180 25.84 -2.63 7.56
N GLY A 181 25.82 -1.33 7.87
CA GLY A 181 25.85 -0.84 9.25
C GLY A 181 24.67 -1.36 10.08
N LEU A 182 23.44 -1.23 9.58
CA LEU A 182 22.24 -1.71 10.26
C LEU A 182 22.28 -3.22 10.55
N VAL A 183 22.82 -4.02 9.62
CA VAL A 183 22.98 -5.48 9.77
C VAL A 183 24.12 -5.83 10.74
N VAL A 184 25.30 -5.24 10.57
CA VAL A 184 26.50 -5.51 11.40
C VAL A 184 26.25 -5.14 12.85
N PHE A 185 25.63 -3.98 13.11
CA PHE A 185 25.25 -3.54 14.46
C PHE A 185 23.94 -4.18 14.95
N ARG A 186 23.36 -5.12 14.19
CA ARG A 186 22.15 -5.88 14.56
C ARG A 186 20.98 -4.99 14.99
N ILE A 187 20.79 -3.86 14.30
CA ILE A 187 19.63 -2.99 14.55
C ILE A 187 18.36 -3.79 14.23
N SER A 188 17.44 -3.83 15.18
CA SER A 188 16.25 -4.67 15.11
C SER A 188 15.21 -4.09 14.14
N HIS A 189 14.62 -4.95 13.31
CA HIS A 189 13.42 -4.63 12.53
C HIS A 189 12.34 -4.03 13.45
N ASN A 190 11.99 -4.75 14.52
CA ASN A 190 10.89 -4.39 15.40
C ASN A 190 11.12 -3.04 16.09
N TRP A 191 12.39 -2.69 16.34
CA TRP A 191 12.71 -1.39 16.91
C TRP A 191 12.46 -0.25 15.92
N ILE A 192 12.91 -0.38 14.66
CA ILE A 192 12.66 0.60 13.60
C ILE A 192 11.15 0.68 13.31
N ALA A 193 10.49 -0.46 13.12
CA ALA A 193 9.05 -0.55 12.89
C ALA A 193 8.25 0.09 14.04
N GLY A 194 8.64 -0.15 15.31
CA GLY A 194 8.02 0.49 16.46
C GLY A 194 8.18 2.02 16.48
N LYS A 195 9.28 2.57 15.92
CA LYS A 195 9.41 4.02 15.72
C LYS A 195 8.41 4.50 14.67
N CYS A 196 8.27 3.80 13.55
CA CYS A 196 7.28 4.13 12.53
C CYS A 196 5.87 4.10 13.10
N LEU A 197 5.46 3.01 13.75
CA LEU A 197 4.12 2.87 14.34
C LEU A 197 3.82 3.98 15.36
N LYS A 198 4.78 4.32 16.23
CA LYS A 198 4.63 5.44 17.18
C LYS A 198 4.49 6.81 16.50
N ILE A 199 5.13 7.00 15.35
CA ILE A 199 5.00 8.23 14.56
C ILE A 199 3.63 8.28 13.89
N ALA A 200 3.19 7.16 13.32
CA ALA A 200 1.88 7.00 12.71
C ALA A 200 0.78 7.35 13.72
N SER A 201 0.81 6.71 14.88
CA SER A 201 -0.28 6.79 15.86
C SER A 201 -0.29 8.03 16.74
N ARG A 202 0.60 9.01 16.49
CA ARG A 202 0.85 10.13 17.39
C ARG A 202 -0.41 10.96 17.70
N TYR A 203 -1.33 11.08 16.74
CA TYR A 203 -2.54 11.89 16.87
C TYR A 203 -3.83 11.08 16.77
N ASN A 204 -3.78 9.74 16.85
CA ASN A 204 -4.97 8.90 16.71
C ASN A 204 -6.01 9.07 17.84
N ASP A 205 -5.56 9.58 19.00
CA ASP A 205 -6.44 9.92 20.13
C ASP A 205 -7.01 11.36 20.04
N VAL A 206 -6.64 12.12 19.02
CA VAL A 206 -7.10 13.50 18.79
C VAL A 206 -7.96 13.53 17.54
N ASP A 207 -9.12 14.19 17.58
CA ASP A 207 -9.91 14.41 16.38
C ASP A 207 -9.34 15.58 15.56
N THR A 208 -8.52 15.25 14.58
CA THR A 208 -7.90 16.20 13.65
C THR A 208 -8.73 16.32 12.37
N LYS A 209 -8.60 17.43 11.64
CA LYS A 209 -9.25 17.57 10.33
C LYS A 209 -8.60 16.69 9.26
N ARG A 210 -7.33 16.34 9.47
CA ARG A 210 -6.49 15.59 8.52
C ARG A 210 -6.26 14.16 8.94
N MET A 211 -6.21 13.27 7.96
CA MET A 211 -5.68 11.92 8.10
C MET A 211 -4.76 11.57 6.92
N ALA A 212 -3.81 10.66 7.12
CA ALA A 212 -2.85 10.30 6.08
C ALA A 212 -2.18 8.93 6.29
N PHE A 213 -1.67 8.39 5.18
CA PHE A 213 -0.60 7.40 5.19
C PHE A 213 0.76 8.09 4.90
N LEU A 214 1.56 8.31 5.94
CA LEU A 214 2.79 9.14 5.84
C LEU A 214 4.05 8.40 5.34
N PHE A 215 3.96 7.11 5.00
CA PHE A 215 5.15 6.26 4.81
C PHE A 215 5.51 5.98 3.35
N ASP A 216 4.91 6.71 2.40
CA ASP A 216 5.21 6.60 0.98
C ASP A 216 6.59 7.21 0.62
N THR A 217 6.90 7.28 -0.66
CA THR A 217 8.05 7.95 -1.26
C THR A 217 8.04 9.44 -0.94
N ASP A 218 6.86 10.06 -1.05
CA ASP A 218 6.57 11.41 -0.56
C ASP A 218 5.59 11.30 0.63
N PRO A 219 5.98 11.73 1.84
CA PRO A 219 5.12 11.58 3.03
C PRO A 219 3.89 12.51 3.03
N TYR A 220 3.77 13.42 2.05
CA TYR A 220 2.62 14.33 1.94
C TYR A 220 1.58 13.85 0.91
N TYR A 221 1.88 12.80 0.14
CA TYR A 221 1.09 12.37 -1.02
C TYR A 221 -0.33 11.94 -0.66
N HIS A 222 -0.49 11.28 0.49
CA HIS A 222 -1.75 10.72 0.97
C HIS A 222 -2.39 11.55 2.08
N ILE A 223 -2.08 12.84 2.17
CA ILE A 223 -2.74 13.72 3.14
C ILE A 223 -4.14 14.04 2.62
N MET A 224 -5.15 13.78 3.45
CA MET A 224 -6.55 14.00 3.10
C MET A 224 -7.26 14.80 4.19
N LEU A 225 -8.18 15.67 3.78
CA LEU A 225 -9.09 16.40 4.65
C LEU A 225 -10.41 15.65 4.77
N LYS A 226 -10.86 15.39 6.00
CA LYS A 226 -12.05 14.56 6.25
C LYS A 226 -13.32 15.13 5.61
N ASP A 227 -13.48 16.44 5.57
CA ASP A 227 -14.64 17.11 4.97
C ASP A 227 -14.65 17.05 3.43
N GLU A 228 -13.50 16.84 2.80
CA GLU A 228 -13.41 16.63 1.34
C GLU A 228 -13.66 15.17 0.93
N ILE A 229 -13.47 14.23 1.86
CA ILE A 229 -13.64 12.79 1.62
C ILE A 229 -15.11 12.38 1.72
N TYR A 230 -15.84 12.93 2.68
CA TYR A 230 -17.19 12.50 3.01
C TYR A 230 -18.28 13.43 2.44
N PRO A 231 -19.44 12.88 2.02
CA PRO A 231 -19.80 11.46 2.02
C PRO A 231 -19.13 10.69 0.86
N LEU A 232 -18.80 9.42 1.10
CA LEU A 232 -18.23 8.55 0.06
C LEU A 232 -19.21 8.35 -1.10
N GLN A 233 -18.66 8.22 -2.31
CA GLN A 233 -19.40 7.99 -3.55
C GLN A 233 -19.18 6.57 -4.05
N MET A 234 -20.25 5.89 -4.47
CA MET A 234 -20.21 4.49 -4.89
C MET A 234 -20.03 4.38 -6.40
N TYR A 235 -18.97 3.70 -6.83
CA TYR A 235 -18.66 3.45 -8.24
C TYR A 235 -18.73 1.96 -8.58
N ASP A 236 -19.01 1.64 -9.85
CA ASP A 236 -18.90 0.28 -10.36
C ASP A 236 -17.41 -0.14 -10.35
N PHE A 237 -17.12 -1.35 -9.86
CA PHE A 237 -15.82 -1.97 -10.01
C PHE A 237 -16.03 -3.48 -10.18
N GLU A 238 -15.86 -3.97 -11.41
CA GLU A 238 -16.18 -5.35 -11.78
C GLU A 238 -17.64 -5.69 -11.41
N ASP A 239 -17.84 -6.66 -10.51
CA ASP A 239 -19.15 -7.10 -10.00
C ASP A 239 -19.52 -6.50 -8.63
N ILE A 240 -18.72 -5.56 -8.10
CA ILE A 240 -18.97 -4.92 -6.80
C ILE A 240 -19.15 -3.40 -6.89
N LYS A 241 -19.51 -2.77 -5.77
CA LYS A 241 -19.48 -1.31 -5.60
C LYS A 241 -18.27 -0.90 -4.78
N MET A 242 -17.42 -0.05 -5.34
CA MET A 242 -16.26 0.51 -4.65
C MET A 242 -16.59 1.93 -4.18
N PRO A 243 -16.58 2.20 -2.86
CA PRO A 243 -16.65 3.55 -2.34
C PRO A 243 -15.35 4.30 -2.65
N LEU A 244 -15.48 5.56 -3.07
CA LEU A 244 -14.38 6.50 -3.29
C LEU A 244 -14.66 7.81 -2.53
N PRO A 245 -13.63 8.56 -2.12
CA PRO A 245 -13.77 9.93 -1.61
C PRO A 245 -14.62 10.83 -2.51
N ALA A 246 -15.37 11.78 -1.93
CA ALA A 246 -16.17 12.73 -2.69
C ALA A 246 -15.32 13.61 -3.63
N ASN A 247 -14.08 13.90 -3.24
CA ASN A 247 -13.10 14.67 -4.01
C ASN A 247 -12.16 13.79 -4.87
N GLU A 248 -12.51 12.53 -5.15
CA GLU A 248 -11.59 11.59 -5.81
C GLU A 248 -11.11 12.06 -7.19
N ASP A 249 -11.98 12.66 -8.03
CA ASP A 249 -11.58 13.20 -9.35
C ASP A 249 -10.49 14.28 -9.21
N GLU A 250 -10.63 15.19 -8.24
CA GLU A 250 -9.63 16.23 -7.97
C GLU A 250 -8.31 15.60 -7.48
N LYS A 251 -8.40 14.65 -6.55
CA LYS A 251 -7.24 13.91 -6.02
C LYS A 251 -6.46 13.23 -7.13
N LEU A 252 -7.16 12.49 -8.00
CA LEU A 252 -6.55 11.78 -9.14
C LEU A 252 -5.97 12.74 -10.17
N ARG A 253 -6.59 13.91 -10.41
CA ARG A 253 -6.02 14.93 -11.30
C ARG A 253 -4.73 15.53 -10.75
N ASN A 254 -4.68 15.79 -9.44
CA ASN A 254 -3.50 16.30 -8.78
C ASN A 254 -2.35 15.27 -8.81
N MET A 255 -2.67 13.98 -8.68
CA MET A 255 -1.68 12.90 -8.66
C MET A 255 -1.19 12.47 -10.04
N TYR A 256 -2.09 12.35 -11.02
CA TYR A 256 -1.83 11.70 -12.31
C TYR A 256 -2.05 12.60 -13.53
N GLY A 257 -2.48 13.85 -13.35
CA GLY A 257 -2.82 14.76 -14.43
C GLY A 257 -4.16 14.42 -15.08
N ASP A 258 -4.26 14.50 -16.41
CA ASP A 258 -5.47 14.07 -17.12
C ASP A 258 -5.58 12.54 -17.18
N TYR A 259 -5.91 11.93 -16.03
CA TYR A 259 -5.97 10.48 -15.87
C TYR A 259 -7.08 9.83 -16.70
N MET A 260 -8.04 10.61 -17.22
CA MET A 260 -9.06 10.10 -18.14
C MET A 260 -8.48 9.77 -19.52
N GLN A 261 -7.38 10.43 -19.91
CA GLN A 261 -6.62 10.07 -21.09
C GLN A 261 -5.79 8.81 -20.83
N LEU A 262 -5.90 7.82 -21.72
CA LEU A 262 -5.06 6.63 -21.63
C LEU A 262 -3.59 7.01 -21.84
N PRO A 263 -2.66 6.54 -20.99
CA PRO A 263 -1.25 6.72 -21.26
C PRO A 263 -0.85 5.94 -22.52
N PRO A 264 0.16 6.43 -23.26
CA PRO A 264 0.81 5.67 -24.33
C PRO A 264 1.22 4.28 -23.86
N VAL A 265 1.22 3.29 -24.76
CA VAL A 265 1.43 1.86 -24.42
C VAL A 265 2.74 1.66 -23.66
N GLU A 266 3.80 2.34 -24.08
CA GLU A 266 5.13 2.28 -23.46
C GLU A 266 5.21 2.89 -22.04
N LYS A 267 4.18 3.66 -21.64
CA LYS A 267 4.03 4.22 -20.29
C LYS A 267 3.03 3.47 -19.43
N ARG A 268 2.33 2.47 -19.98
CA ARG A 268 1.47 1.56 -19.20
C ARG A 268 2.37 0.68 -18.35
N LYS A 269 2.09 0.63 -17.06
CA LYS A 269 2.91 -0.09 -16.09
C LYS A 269 2.05 -1.13 -15.39
N ASN A 270 2.67 -2.25 -15.08
CA ASN A 270 2.16 -3.28 -14.20
C ASN A 270 3.26 -3.63 -13.18
N HIS A 271 2.90 -4.41 -12.16
CA HIS A 271 3.81 -4.88 -11.13
C HIS A 271 4.27 -6.32 -11.37
N TYR A 272 4.48 -6.71 -12.64
CA TYR A 272 4.81 -8.08 -13.03
C TYR A 272 5.86 -8.71 -12.09
N PRO A 273 5.53 -9.80 -11.38
CA PRO A 273 6.34 -10.30 -10.28
C PRO A 273 7.57 -11.07 -10.78
N TYR A 274 8.60 -11.10 -9.92
CA TYR A 274 9.73 -11.99 -10.04
C TYR A 274 9.30 -13.46 -9.96
N LYS A 275 8.34 -13.79 -9.09
CA LYS A 275 7.78 -15.13 -8.93
C LYS A 275 6.26 -15.06 -8.75
N LEU A 276 5.53 -15.86 -9.54
CA LEU A 276 4.09 -16.03 -9.48
C LEU A 276 3.72 -17.51 -9.49
N GLU A 277 2.97 -17.97 -8.49
CA GLU A 277 2.38 -19.30 -8.43
C GLU A 277 0.94 -19.17 -7.94
N PHE A 278 0.02 -19.86 -8.61
CA PHE A 278 -1.37 -19.94 -8.18
C PHE A 278 -1.56 -21.16 -7.30
N LYS A 279 -2.65 -21.15 -6.53
CA LYS A 279 -3.13 -22.34 -5.84
C LYS A 279 -3.46 -23.42 -6.88
N ASP A 280 -3.01 -24.65 -6.61
CA ASP A 280 -3.36 -25.85 -7.38
C ASP A 280 -4.87 -26.12 -7.40
#